data_AF-A0A847WTF5-F1
#
_entry.id   AF-A0A847WTF5-F1
#
_cell.length_a   1.000
_cell.length_b   1.000
_cell.length_c   1.000
_cell.angle_alpha   90.00
_cell.angle_beta   90.00
_cell.angle_gamma   90.00
#
_symmetry.space_group_name_H-M   'P 1'
#
loop_
_entity.id
_entity.type
_entity.pdbx_description
1 polymer ?
#
loop_
_entity_poly.entity_id
_entity_poly.type
_entity_poly.pdbx_seq_one_letter_code
_entity_poly.pdbx_strand_id
1 'polypeptide(L)'
;MKRIITYILIVILAIGIVSPGMSPVSAKSIAELEKELQELREERSTISSEEKDAEEKIKQNEQLQAQVKAKISEIDGELEVTQANINAKQQEIDTTNQEIANLEASISETETKITETEAELEELEIQITDLIERIEERDTLIKNRLRSMQHNGGNINYLQVLFGAQNFTDFINRATAVSKILDSDKTIMAAQERDKADLEEMHETVEAKKEQLVADKAKLDEEKAEVESKRATLVAQQQELS
;
A
#
# COMPACT_ATOMS: atom_id res chain seq x y z
N MET A 1 -59.00 -24.23 -53.30
CA MET A 1 -60.22 -23.62 -53.87
C MET A 1 -59.96 -23.27 -55.33
N LYS A 2 -61.03 -23.21 -56.13
CA LYS A 2 -61.10 -23.43 -57.58
C LYS A 2 -60.48 -22.31 -58.44
N ARG A 3 -60.06 -22.72 -59.64
CA ARG A 3 -59.50 -21.99 -60.79
C ARG A 3 -60.41 -20.84 -61.28
N ILE A 4 -59.81 -19.75 -61.76
CA ILE A 4 -60.40 -18.88 -62.80
C ILE A 4 -59.27 -18.43 -63.74
N ILE A 5 -59.33 -18.89 -64.99
CA ILE A 5 -58.49 -18.49 -66.11
C ILE A 5 -59.38 -17.63 -67.00
N THR A 6 -58.97 -16.39 -67.29
CA THR A 6 -59.73 -15.45 -68.12
C THR A 6 -59.06 -15.35 -69.49
N TYR A 7 -59.73 -15.87 -70.53
CA TYR A 7 -59.35 -15.68 -71.93
C TYR A 7 -59.98 -14.38 -72.45
N ILE A 8 -59.20 -13.50 -73.06
CA ILE A 8 -59.70 -12.35 -73.83
C ILE A 8 -59.29 -12.56 -75.28
N LEU A 9 -60.28 -12.82 -76.13
CA LEU A 9 -60.15 -13.02 -77.57
C LEU A 9 -60.95 -11.88 -78.23
N ILE A 10 -60.26 -10.88 -78.79
CA ILE A 10 -60.87 -9.76 -79.49
C ILE A 10 -60.69 -10.00 -81.00
N VAL A 11 -61.78 -10.35 -81.68
CA VAL A 11 -61.88 -10.33 -83.14
C VAL A 11 -62.83 -9.20 -83.51
N ILE A 12 -62.28 -8.10 -84.04
CA ILE A 12 -63.06 -7.02 -84.67
C ILE A 12 -62.72 -7.01 -86.15
N LEU A 13 -63.77 -7.21 -86.95
CA LEU A 13 -63.81 -7.29 -88.41
C LEU A 13 -64.01 -5.88 -89.01
N ALA A 14 -63.22 -5.48 -90.01
CA ALA A 14 -63.62 -4.48 -91.00
C ALA A 14 -62.65 -4.42 -92.21
N ILE A 15 -63.14 -4.81 -93.40
CA ILE A 15 -62.61 -4.35 -94.68
C ILE A 15 -63.47 -3.15 -95.09
N GLY A 16 -62.86 -1.97 -95.23
CA GLY A 16 -63.56 -0.78 -95.68
C GLY A 16 -62.65 0.43 -95.90
N ILE A 17 -62.30 0.65 -97.17
CA ILE A 17 -61.98 1.93 -97.82
C ILE A 17 -60.75 2.71 -97.30
N VAL A 18 -59.75 2.80 -98.16
CA VAL A 18 -58.49 3.55 -98.01
C VAL A 18 -58.76 5.06 -97.82
N SER A 19 -58.25 5.63 -96.73
CA SER A 19 -57.89 7.04 -96.60
C SER A 19 -56.45 7.16 -96.06
N PRO A 20 -55.61 8.05 -96.61
CA PRO A 20 -54.19 8.14 -96.25
C PRO A 20 -54.02 9.05 -95.03
N GLY A 21 -53.74 8.46 -93.86
CA GLY A 21 -53.50 9.25 -92.65
C GLY A 21 -53.42 8.49 -91.32
N MET A 22 -53.78 7.21 -91.27
CA MET A 22 -53.48 6.36 -90.11
C MET A 22 -52.28 5.47 -90.41
N SER A 23 -51.24 5.59 -89.58
CA SER A 23 -50.15 4.62 -89.50
C SER A 23 -50.75 3.22 -89.33
N PRO A 24 -50.33 2.20 -90.11
CA PRO A 24 -50.89 0.87 -90.01
C PRO A 24 -50.61 0.31 -88.61
N VAL A 25 -51.68 0.05 -87.84
CA VAL A 25 -51.60 -0.83 -86.68
C VAL A 25 -51.48 -2.24 -87.24
N SER A 26 -50.26 -2.77 -87.26
CA SER A 26 -50.00 -4.14 -87.71
C SER A 26 -50.43 -5.11 -86.62
N ALA A 27 -51.37 -6.00 -86.92
CA ALA A 27 -51.71 -7.12 -86.05
C ALA A 27 -50.59 -8.17 -86.16
N LYS A 28 -49.94 -8.52 -85.02
CA LYS A 28 -48.98 -9.64 -84.98
C LYS A 28 -49.68 -10.94 -85.41
N SER A 29 -48.95 -11.81 -86.11
CA SER A 29 -49.47 -13.13 -86.48
C SER A 29 -49.59 -14.05 -85.25
N ILE A 30 -50.52 -15.01 -85.27
CA ILE A 30 -50.73 -15.96 -84.16
C ILE A 30 -49.44 -16.68 -83.77
N ALA A 31 -48.60 -17.04 -84.75
CA ALA A 31 -47.31 -17.70 -84.52
C ALA A 31 -46.30 -16.79 -83.79
N GLU A 32 -46.34 -15.48 -84.05
CA GLU A 32 -45.46 -14.50 -83.40
C GLU A 32 -45.89 -14.26 -81.94
N LEU A 33 -47.19 -14.24 -81.69
CA LEU A 33 -47.77 -14.23 -80.34
C LEU A 33 -47.47 -15.52 -79.55
N GLU A 34 -47.49 -16.69 -80.20
CA GLU A 34 -47.12 -17.97 -79.56
C GLU A 34 -45.64 -18.02 -79.16
N LYS A 35 -44.75 -17.50 -80.01
CA LYS A 35 -43.32 -17.40 -79.72
C LYS A 35 -43.03 -16.46 -78.54
N GLU A 36 -43.63 -15.27 -78.55
CA GLU A 36 -43.50 -14.29 -77.46
C GLU A 36 -44.06 -14.84 -76.14
N LEU A 37 -45.14 -15.63 -76.20
CA LEU A 37 -45.73 -16.30 -75.04
C LEU A 37 -44.85 -17.46 -74.50
N GLN A 38 -44.05 -18.10 -75.34
CA GLN A 38 -43.05 -19.08 -74.90
C GLN A 38 -41.84 -18.40 -74.26
N GLU A 39 -41.30 -17.34 -74.86
CA GLU A 39 -40.20 -16.55 -74.32
C GLU A 39 -40.57 -15.96 -72.93
N LEU A 40 -41.78 -15.41 -72.79
CA LEU A 40 -42.30 -14.94 -71.50
C LEU A 40 -42.45 -16.05 -70.44
N ARG A 41 -42.74 -17.29 -70.85
CA ARG A 41 -42.80 -18.44 -69.92
C ARG A 41 -41.43 -18.85 -69.45
N GLU A 42 -40.44 -18.85 -70.34
CA GLU A 42 -39.04 -19.12 -70.00
C GLU A 42 -38.49 -18.04 -69.07
N GLU A 43 -38.70 -16.76 -69.40
CA GLU A 43 -38.33 -15.61 -68.56
C GLU A 43 -38.97 -15.70 -67.17
N ARG A 44 -40.28 -16.00 -67.10
CA ARG A 44 -40.97 -16.20 -65.81
C ARG A 44 -40.38 -17.36 -65.01
N SER A 45 -39.98 -18.45 -65.67
CA SER A 45 -39.35 -19.59 -65.02
C SER A 45 -37.99 -19.23 -64.43
N THR A 46 -37.18 -18.47 -65.16
CA THR A 46 -35.88 -17.97 -64.69
C THR A 46 -36.06 -17.02 -63.51
N ILE A 47 -36.95 -16.03 -63.62
CA ILE A 47 -37.28 -15.10 -62.52
C ILE A 47 -37.74 -15.86 -61.28
N SER A 48 -38.61 -16.87 -61.43
CA SER A 48 -39.07 -17.69 -60.30
C SER A 48 -37.92 -18.47 -59.63
N SER A 49 -36.91 -18.89 -60.38
CA SER A 49 -35.71 -19.53 -59.81
C SER A 49 -34.83 -18.51 -59.07
N GLU A 50 -34.60 -17.34 -59.67
CA GLU A 50 -33.81 -16.27 -59.05
C GLU A 50 -34.46 -15.71 -57.78
N GLU A 51 -35.79 -15.59 -57.76
CA GLU A 51 -36.57 -15.20 -56.57
C GLU A 51 -36.35 -16.18 -55.43
N LYS A 52 -36.42 -17.49 -55.70
CA LYS A 52 -36.17 -18.53 -54.69
C LYS A 52 -34.73 -18.47 -54.16
N ASP A 53 -33.75 -18.31 -55.04
CA ASP A 53 -32.34 -18.17 -54.64
C ASP A 53 -32.11 -16.91 -53.79
N ALA A 54 -32.80 -15.80 -54.10
CA ALA A 54 -32.77 -14.57 -53.33
C ALA A 54 -33.43 -14.74 -51.95
N GLU A 55 -34.57 -15.42 -51.85
CA GLU A 55 -35.22 -15.76 -50.58
C GLU A 55 -34.32 -16.62 -49.68
N GLU A 56 -33.65 -17.64 -50.26
CA GLU A 56 -32.70 -18.48 -49.52
C GLU A 56 -31.52 -17.66 -48.99
N LYS A 57 -30.96 -16.74 -49.80
CA LYS A 57 -29.89 -15.82 -49.36
C LYS A 57 -30.35 -14.85 -48.27
N ILE A 58 -31.57 -14.31 -48.37
CA ILE A 58 -32.13 -13.43 -47.32
C ILE A 58 -32.21 -14.20 -46.01
N LYS A 59 -32.76 -15.41 -46.02
CA LYS A 59 -32.87 -16.26 -44.83
C LYS A 59 -31.49 -16.59 -44.23
N GLN A 60 -30.49 -16.89 -45.05
CA GLN A 60 -29.12 -17.08 -44.59
C GLN A 60 -28.54 -15.82 -43.94
N ASN A 61 -28.74 -14.66 -44.54
CA ASN A 61 -28.28 -13.38 -43.99
C ASN A 61 -28.98 -13.04 -42.67
N GLU A 62 -30.29 -13.29 -42.53
CA GLU A 62 -31.03 -13.11 -41.28
C GLU A 62 -30.47 -14.00 -40.17
N GLN A 63 -30.14 -15.27 -40.48
CA GLN A 63 -29.50 -16.18 -39.54
C GLN A 63 -28.10 -15.70 -39.13
N LEU A 64 -27.30 -15.22 -40.08
CA LEU A 64 -25.98 -14.65 -39.80
C LEU A 64 -26.09 -13.39 -38.93
N GLN A 65 -27.05 -12.49 -39.21
CA GLN A 65 -27.30 -11.32 -38.37
C GLN A 65 -27.67 -11.70 -36.93
N ALA A 66 -28.53 -12.70 -36.75
CA ALA A 66 -28.89 -13.20 -35.42
C ALA A 66 -27.68 -13.77 -34.67
N GLN A 67 -26.82 -14.54 -35.35
CA GLN A 67 -25.60 -15.08 -34.78
C GLN A 67 -24.60 -13.98 -34.40
N VAL A 68 -24.40 -12.99 -35.27
CA VAL A 68 -23.51 -11.85 -34.99
C VAL A 68 -24.04 -11.04 -33.80
N LYS A 69 -25.36 -10.79 -33.72
CA LYS A 69 -25.96 -10.09 -32.59
C LYS A 69 -25.78 -10.85 -31.26
N ALA A 70 -25.91 -12.17 -31.28
CA ALA A 70 -25.66 -13.00 -30.10
C ALA A 70 -24.19 -12.90 -29.65
N LYS A 71 -23.24 -12.99 -30.58
CA LYS A 71 -21.80 -12.82 -30.29
C LYS A 71 -21.46 -11.44 -29.76
N ILE A 72 -22.06 -10.38 -30.29
CA ILE A 72 -21.88 -9.02 -29.76
C ILE A 72 -22.33 -8.96 -28.30
N SER A 73 -23.52 -9.50 -28.00
CA SER A 73 -24.03 -9.51 -26.62
C SER A 73 -23.16 -10.34 -25.66
N GLU A 74 -22.55 -11.43 -26.14
CA GLU A 74 -21.61 -12.24 -25.37
C GLU A 74 -20.32 -11.46 -25.07
N ILE A 75 -19.72 -10.85 -26.11
CA ILE A 75 -18.51 -10.02 -25.98
C ILE A 75 -18.76 -8.81 -25.08
N ASP A 76 -19.92 -8.16 -25.19
CA ASP A 76 -20.28 -7.03 -24.32
C ASP A 76 -20.33 -7.45 -22.85
N GLY A 77 -20.87 -8.65 -22.57
CA GLY A 77 -20.89 -9.22 -21.21
C GLY A 77 -19.50 -9.58 -20.69
N GLU A 78 -18.66 -10.19 -21.54
CA GLU A 78 -17.26 -10.47 -21.19
C GLU A 78 -16.49 -9.17 -20.90
N LEU A 79 -16.72 -8.12 -21.69
CA LEU A 79 -16.08 -6.81 -21.51
C LEU A 79 -16.48 -6.18 -20.18
N GLU A 80 -17.76 -6.24 -19.80
CA GLU A 80 -18.23 -5.73 -18.50
C GLU A 80 -17.56 -6.47 -17.33
N VAL A 81 -17.48 -7.80 -17.40
CA VAL A 81 -16.80 -8.62 -16.38
C VAL A 81 -15.31 -8.29 -16.30
N THR A 82 -14.63 -8.18 -17.45
CA THR A 82 -13.21 -7.81 -17.50
C THR A 82 -12.98 -6.42 -16.93
N GLN A 83 -13.83 -5.44 -17.23
CA GLN A 83 -13.72 -4.09 -16.68
C GLN A 83 -13.92 -4.07 -15.16
N ALA A 84 -14.86 -4.86 -14.63
CA ALA A 84 -15.06 -5.01 -13.20
C ALA A 84 -13.82 -5.63 -12.50
N ASN A 85 -13.22 -6.65 -13.12
CA ASN A 85 -12.01 -7.29 -12.60
C ASN A 85 -10.81 -6.32 -12.61
N ILE A 86 -10.65 -5.52 -13.67
CA ILE A 86 -9.60 -4.47 -13.74
C ILE A 86 -9.77 -3.47 -12.60
N ASN A 87 -11.00 -2.99 -12.36
CA ASN A 87 -11.26 -2.03 -11.29
C ASN A 87 -10.97 -2.62 -9.90
N ALA A 88 -11.34 -3.88 -9.66
CA ALA A 88 -11.04 -4.58 -8.41
C ALA A 88 -9.53 -4.73 -8.19
N LYS A 89 -8.79 -5.12 -9.23
CA LYS A 89 -7.32 -5.25 -9.18
C LYS A 89 -6.62 -3.92 -8.96
N GLN A 90 -7.12 -2.84 -9.56
CA GLN A 90 -6.60 -1.50 -9.30
C GLN A 90 -6.80 -1.08 -7.83
N GLN A 91 -7.94 -1.42 -7.22
CA GLN A 91 -8.18 -1.15 -5.81
C GLN A 91 -7.26 -1.98 -4.89
N GLU A 92 -6.98 -3.23 -5.24
CA GLU A 92 -5.99 -4.06 -4.52
C GLU A 92 -4.60 -3.41 -4.56
N ILE A 93 -4.17 -2.95 -5.73
CA ILE A 93 -2.89 -2.24 -5.92
C ILE A 93 -2.82 -0.97 -5.08
N ASP A 94 -3.87 -0.16 -5.12
CA ASP A 94 -3.92 1.10 -4.36
C ASP A 94 -3.84 0.84 -2.85
N THR A 95 -4.49 -0.23 -2.38
CA THR A 95 -4.43 -0.68 -0.98
C THR A 95 -3.02 -1.12 -0.61
N THR A 96 -2.39 -1.99 -1.41
CA THR A 96 -1.02 -2.46 -1.16
C THR A 96 -0.01 -1.31 -1.19
N ASN A 97 -0.16 -0.33 -2.08
CA ASN A 97 0.67 0.88 -2.08
C ASN A 97 0.53 1.69 -0.80
N GLN A 98 -0.69 1.86 -0.28
CA GLN A 98 -0.92 2.57 0.99
C GLN A 98 -0.29 1.82 2.17
N GLU A 99 -0.40 0.49 2.21
CA GLU A 99 0.23 -0.33 3.24
C GLU A 99 1.76 -0.20 3.20
N ILE A 100 2.37 -0.21 2.02
CA ILE A 100 3.82 0.01 1.85
C ILE A 100 4.21 1.39 2.37
N ALA A 101 3.48 2.45 1.99
CA ALA A 101 3.78 3.81 2.43
C ALA A 101 3.68 3.95 3.97
N ASN A 102 2.70 3.30 4.59
CA ASN A 102 2.56 3.30 6.05
C ASN A 102 3.72 2.55 6.74
N LEU A 103 4.15 1.41 6.19
CA LEU A 103 5.30 0.68 6.71
C LEU A 103 6.59 1.46 6.55
N GLU A 104 6.81 2.12 5.41
CA GLU A 104 7.98 2.98 5.19
C GLU A 104 8.02 4.16 6.18
N ALA A 105 6.86 4.74 6.52
CA ALA A 105 6.77 5.75 7.57
C ALA A 105 7.11 5.17 8.96
N SER A 106 6.61 3.98 9.29
CA SER A 106 6.93 3.27 10.54
C SER A 106 8.43 2.97 10.65
N ILE A 107 9.05 2.50 9.56
CA ILE A 107 10.50 2.26 9.46
C ILE A 107 11.28 3.53 9.79
N SER A 108 10.91 4.67 9.17
CA SER A 108 11.59 5.94 9.43
C SER A 108 11.45 6.39 10.89
N GLU A 109 10.31 6.14 11.53
CA GLU A 109 10.10 6.44 12.94
C GLU A 109 10.94 5.52 13.84
N THR A 110 10.96 4.23 13.56
CA THR A 110 11.77 3.23 14.28
C THR A 110 13.27 3.54 14.15
N GLU A 111 13.75 3.91 12.96
CA GLU A 111 15.14 4.33 12.74
C GLU A 111 15.50 5.57 13.56
N THR A 112 14.59 6.56 13.62
CA THR A 112 14.79 7.76 14.44
C THR A 112 14.92 7.40 15.92
N LYS A 113 14.00 6.57 16.45
CA LYS A 113 14.02 6.09 17.85
C LYS A 113 15.31 5.34 18.19
N ILE A 114 15.80 4.51 17.27
CA ILE A 114 17.08 3.81 17.42
C ILE A 114 18.22 4.82 17.58
N THR A 115 18.31 5.81 16.69
CA THR A 115 19.39 6.82 16.76
C THR A 115 19.32 7.68 18.03
N GLU A 116 18.12 8.04 18.47
CA GLU A 116 17.92 8.77 19.72
C GLU A 116 18.36 7.93 20.93
N THR A 117 17.95 6.66 20.97
CA THR A 117 18.31 5.74 22.06
C THR A 117 19.82 5.47 22.12
N GLU A 118 20.48 5.34 20.95
CA GLU A 118 21.93 5.20 20.87
C GLU A 118 22.67 6.44 21.40
N ALA A 119 22.20 7.65 21.05
CA ALA A 119 22.78 8.89 21.57
C ALA A 119 22.57 9.05 23.08
N GLU A 120 21.39 8.68 23.60
CA GLU A 120 21.11 8.69 25.04
C GLU A 120 21.99 7.70 25.80
N LEU A 121 22.27 6.53 25.22
CA LEU A 121 23.19 5.54 25.80
C LEU A 121 24.63 6.08 25.87
N GLU A 122 25.12 6.74 24.81
CA GLU A 122 26.45 7.35 24.80
C GLU A 122 26.58 8.43 25.90
N GLU A 123 25.57 9.29 26.05
CA GLU A 123 25.55 10.32 27.09
C GLU A 123 25.50 9.69 28.51
N LEU A 124 24.72 8.63 28.70
CA LEU A 124 24.69 7.90 29.98
C LEU A 124 26.03 7.25 30.30
N GLU A 125 26.74 6.69 29.31
CA GLU A 125 28.07 6.11 29.52
C GLU A 125 29.11 7.15 29.96
N ILE A 126 29.05 8.37 29.40
CA ILE A 126 29.90 9.49 29.83
C ILE A 126 29.57 9.87 31.27
N GLN A 127 28.30 10.06 31.59
CA GLN A 127 27.87 10.43 32.95
C GLN A 127 28.22 9.36 33.99
N ILE A 128 28.09 8.07 33.64
CA ILE A 128 28.50 6.95 34.49
C ILE A 128 30.00 7.00 34.76
N THR A 129 30.82 7.27 33.74
CA THR A 129 32.28 7.36 33.88
C THR A 129 32.66 8.49 34.83
N ASP A 130 32.12 9.70 34.64
CA ASP A 130 32.35 10.85 35.53
C ASP A 130 31.91 10.57 36.97
N LEU A 131 30.79 9.84 37.14
CA LEU A 131 30.27 9.47 38.45
C LEU A 131 31.17 8.46 39.16
N ILE A 132 31.68 7.46 38.43
CA ILE A 132 32.64 6.47 38.96
C ILE A 132 33.91 7.17 39.42
N GLU A 133 34.50 8.05 38.60
CA GLU A 133 35.70 8.81 38.99
C GLU A 133 35.45 9.62 40.28
N ARG A 134 34.33 10.33 40.36
CA ARG A 134 33.94 11.11 41.54
C ARG A 134 33.77 10.23 42.79
N ILE A 135 33.20 9.03 42.64
CA ILE A 135 33.06 8.06 43.72
C ILE A 135 34.42 7.56 44.18
N GLU A 136 35.34 7.24 43.27
CA GLU A 136 36.69 6.74 43.59
C GLU A 136 37.56 7.79 44.28
N GLU A 137 37.54 9.03 43.79
CA GLU A 137 38.23 10.16 44.41
C GLU A 137 37.75 10.37 45.85
N ARG A 138 36.43 10.38 46.05
CA ARG A 138 35.83 10.59 47.37
C ARG A 138 36.04 9.39 48.29
N ASP A 139 36.05 8.17 47.76
CA ASP A 139 36.37 6.95 48.52
C ASP A 139 37.83 7.00 49.03
N THR A 140 38.76 7.45 48.19
CA THR A 140 40.17 7.66 48.57
C THR A 140 40.31 8.73 49.65
N LEU A 141 39.60 9.85 49.52
CA LEU A 141 39.56 10.91 50.53
C LEU A 141 39.03 10.40 51.88
N ILE A 142 37.90 9.67 51.86
CA ILE A 142 37.28 9.09 53.06
C ILE A 142 38.25 8.09 53.71
N LYS A 143 38.85 7.16 52.93
CA LYS A 143 39.83 6.19 53.42
C LYS A 143 41.04 6.85 54.09
N ASN A 144 41.58 7.90 53.47
CA ASN A 144 42.72 8.64 54.02
C ASN A 144 42.34 9.35 55.33
N ARG A 145 41.16 10.00 55.39
CA ARG A 145 40.65 10.60 56.64
C ARG A 145 40.44 9.58 57.75
N LEU A 146 39.84 8.43 57.45
CA LEU A 146 39.62 7.36 58.42
C LEU A 146 40.94 6.80 58.96
N ARG A 147 41.95 6.59 58.09
CA ARG A 147 43.30 6.17 58.51
C ARG A 147 43.97 7.20 59.40
N SER A 148 43.92 8.48 59.04
CA SER A 148 44.47 9.56 59.88
C SER A 148 43.77 9.63 61.23
N MET A 149 42.44 9.50 61.27
CA MET A 149 41.67 9.46 62.51
C MET A 149 42.07 8.27 63.38
N GLN A 150 42.24 7.08 62.80
CA GLN A 150 42.69 5.88 63.51
C GLN A 150 44.11 6.05 64.06
N HIS A 151 45.04 6.57 63.25
CA HIS A 151 46.43 6.78 63.66
C HIS A 151 46.54 7.83 64.78
N ASN A 152 45.68 8.85 64.74
CA ASN A 152 45.63 9.91 65.74
C ASN A 152 44.73 9.57 66.95
N GLY A 153 44.48 8.29 67.26
CA GLY A 153 43.78 7.90 68.49
C GLY A 153 42.25 8.04 68.49
N GLY A 154 41.64 8.27 67.33
CA GLY A 154 40.18 8.32 67.15
C GLY A 154 39.47 9.35 68.02
N ASN A 155 38.31 8.99 68.56
CA ASN A 155 37.48 9.88 69.38
C ASN A 155 38.15 10.33 70.69
N ILE A 156 39.11 9.56 71.21
CA ILE A 156 39.84 9.89 72.43
C ILE A 156 40.64 11.18 72.23
N ASN A 157 41.22 11.37 71.04
CA ASN A 157 42.03 12.54 70.75
C ASN A 157 41.17 13.80 70.50
N TYR A 158 39.96 13.67 69.97
CA TYR A 158 39.01 14.81 69.92
C TYR A 158 38.63 15.29 71.33
N LEU A 159 38.35 14.38 72.26
CA LEU A 159 38.13 14.73 73.67
C LEU A 159 39.37 15.38 74.29
N GLN A 160 40.57 14.89 73.95
CA GLN A 160 41.83 15.45 74.43
C GLN A 160 42.10 16.87 73.88
N VAL A 161 41.76 17.13 72.61
CA VAL A 161 41.83 18.47 71.99
C VAL A 161 40.87 19.44 72.66
N LEU A 162 39.66 19.01 73.01
CA LEU A 162 38.67 19.84 73.70
C LEU A 162 39.08 20.11 75.16
N PHE A 163 39.48 19.09 75.92
CA PHE A 163 39.89 19.24 77.32
C PHE A 163 41.29 19.88 77.50
N GLY A 164 42.10 19.92 76.45
CA GLY A 164 43.38 20.65 76.43
C GLY A 164 43.26 22.15 76.10
N ALA A 165 42.06 22.73 76.15
CA ALA A 165 41.84 24.16 75.92
C ALA A 165 42.36 25.01 77.10
N GLN A 166 43.02 26.12 76.80
CA GLN A 166 43.65 26.96 77.84
C GLN A 166 42.67 27.89 78.57
N ASN A 167 41.52 28.19 77.94
CA ASN A 167 40.45 29.02 78.49
C ASN A 167 39.12 28.71 77.78
N PHE A 168 38.03 29.30 78.26
CA PHE A 168 36.69 29.05 77.72
C PHE A 168 36.55 29.48 76.25
N THR A 169 37.20 30.57 75.82
CA THR A 169 37.16 31.02 74.43
C THR A 169 37.89 30.06 73.49
N ASP A 170 39.06 29.54 73.89
CA ASP A 170 39.79 28.49 73.17
C ASP A 170 38.96 27.20 73.07
N PHE A 171 38.27 26.81 74.15
CA PHE A 171 37.36 25.66 74.15
C PHE A 171 36.24 25.81 73.10
N ILE A 172 35.55 26.95 73.08
CA ILE A 172 34.46 27.20 72.11
C ILE A 172 34.99 27.15 70.67
N ASN A 173 36.15 27.78 70.40
CA ASN A 173 36.76 27.74 69.06
C ASN A 173 37.10 26.31 68.62
N ARG A 174 37.68 25.49 69.51
CA ARG A 174 37.98 24.08 69.23
C ARG A 174 36.72 23.25 69.05
N ALA A 175 35.70 23.45 69.87
CA ALA A 175 34.41 22.77 69.74
C ALA A 175 33.73 23.09 68.41
N THR A 176 33.71 24.35 68.00
CA THR A 176 33.20 24.76 66.68
C THR A 176 34.01 24.15 65.54
N ALA A 177 35.34 24.11 65.65
CA ALA A 177 36.19 23.50 64.63
C ALA A 177 35.95 21.99 64.49
N VAL A 178 35.87 21.25 65.60
CA VAL A 178 35.56 19.81 65.62
C VAL A 178 34.17 19.56 65.05
N SER A 179 33.15 20.33 65.47
CA SER A 179 31.79 20.21 64.92
C SER A 179 31.79 20.39 63.41
N LYS A 180 32.47 21.43 62.90
CA LYS A 180 32.54 21.70 61.46
C LYS A 180 33.23 20.58 60.66
N ILE A 181 34.24 19.93 61.24
CA ILE A 181 34.89 18.75 60.64
C ILE A 181 33.91 17.59 60.56
N LEU A 182 33.23 17.27 61.67
CA LEU A 182 32.26 16.16 61.72
C LEU A 182 31.08 16.39 60.76
N ASP A 183 30.57 17.62 60.69
CA ASP A 183 29.52 17.99 59.73
C ASP A 183 29.99 17.80 58.29
N SER A 184 31.22 18.22 57.97
CA SER A 184 31.82 18.01 56.65
C SER A 184 31.97 16.53 56.31
N ASP A 185 32.44 15.70 57.25
CA ASP A 185 32.57 14.26 57.06
C ASP A 185 31.21 13.60 56.81
N LYS A 186 30.19 14.00 57.58
CA LYS A 186 28.81 13.53 57.37
C LYS A 186 28.28 13.91 55.98
N THR A 187 28.51 15.15 55.54
CA THR A 187 28.11 15.59 54.19
C THR A 187 28.83 14.81 53.09
N ILE A 188 30.13 14.55 53.25
CA ILE A 188 30.93 13.76 52.30
C ILE A 188 30.40 12.33 52.21
N MET A 189 30.10 11.68 53.33
CA MET A 189 29.51 10.34 53.34
C MET A 189 28.12 10.30 52.70
N ALA A 190 27.26 11.28 53.01
CA ALA A 190 25.94 11.36 52.41
C ALA A 190 25.99 11.61 50.89
N ALA A 191 26.97 12.40 50.42
CA ALA A 191 27.20 12.58 48.98
C ALA A 191 27.71 11.29 48.32
N GLN A 192 28.59 10.53 49.00
CA GLN A 192 29.08 9.24 48.52
C GLN A 192 27.97 8.19 48.39
N GLU A 193 27.08 8.13 49.38
CA GLU A 193 25.95 7.21 49.36
C GLU A 193 24.97 7.55 48.23
N ARG A 194 24.68 8.85 48.03
CA ARG A 194 23.85 9.30 46.91
C ARG A 194 24.47 8.97 45.57
N ASP A 195 25.72 9.33 45.35
CA ASP A 195 26.39 9.07 44.07
C ASP A 195 26.42 7.57 43.73
N LYS A 196 26.57 6.69 44.74
CA LYS A 196 26.48 5.23 44.53
C LYS A 196 25.07 4.75 44.19
N ALA A 197 24.04 5.36 44.79
CA ALA A 197 22.65 5.04 44.48
C ALA A 197 22.31 5.51 43.05
N ASP A 198 22.71 6.73 42.69
CA ASP A 198 22.54 7.29 41.35
C ASP A 198 23.24 6.41 40.30
N LEU A 199 24.44 5.89 40.61
CA LEU A 199 25.17 4.97 39.71
C LEU A 199 24.40 3.67 39.44
N GLU A 200 23.79 3.08 40.47
CA GLU A 200 22.99 1.86 40.32
C GLU A 200 21.75 2.14 39.45
N GLU A 201 21.04 3.24 39.69
CA GLU A 201 19.87 3.66 38.90
C GLU A 201 20.23 3.93 37.43
N MET A 202 21.39 4.54 37.18
CA MET A 202 21.89 4.74 35.83
C MET A 202 22.23 3.43 35.13
N HIS A 203 22.83 2.45 35.83
CA HIS A 203 23.07 1.13 35.27
C HIS A 203 21.76 0.40 34.93
N GLU A 204 20.75 0.44 35.80
CA GLU A 204 19.43 -0.13 35.51
C GLU A 204 18.79 0.54 34.27
N THR A 205 18.91 1.87 34.17
CA THR A 205 18.41 2.63 33.02
C THR A 205 19.11 2.26 31.72
N VAL A 206 20.43 2.10 31.76
CA VAL A 206 21.23 1.67 30.59
C VAL A 206 20.82 0.29 30.13
N GLU A 207 20.67 -0.68 31.03
CA GLU A 207 20.25 -2.03 30.66
C GLU A 207 18.84 -2.05 30.06
N ALA A 208 17.89 -1.32 30.65
CA ALA A 208 16.55 -1.18 30.08
C ALA A 208 16.58 -0.55 28.67
N LYS A 209 17.41 0.47 28.44
CA LYS A 209 17.58 1.10 27.12
C LYS A 209 18.24 0.16 26.10
N LYS A 210 19.21 -0.66 26.52
CA LYS A 210 19.81 -1.67 25.63
C LYS A 210 18.80 -2.74 25.22
N GLU A 211 17.97 -3.20 26.15
CA GLU A 211 16.88 -4.14 25.84
C GLU A 211 15.89 -3.53 24.83
N GLN A 212 15.48 -2.28 25.06
CA GLN A 212 14.62 -1.55 24.13
C GLN A 212 15.27 -1.39 22.74
N LEU A 213 16.55 -1.03 22.68
CA LEU A 213 17.30 -0.87 21.43
C LEU A 213 17.37 -2.18 20.63
N VAL A 214 17.55 -3.32 21.31
CA VAL A 214 17.53 -4.64 20.66
C VAL A 214 16.13 -4.95 20.12
N ALA A 215 15.08 -4.66 20.87
CA ALA A 215 13.71 -4.86 20.43
C ALA A 215 13.37 -3.98 19.20
N ASP A 216 13.77 -2.71 19.22
CA ASP A 216 13.52 -1.78 18.11
C ASP A 216 14.29 -2.18 16.84
N LYS A 217 15.53 -2.66 16.97
CA LYS A 217 16.30 -3.20 15.83
C LYS A 217 15.64 -4.45 15.24
N ALA A 218 15.16 -5.36 16.08
CA ALA A 218 14.45 -6.55 15.61
C ALA A 218 13.15 -6.18 14.89
N LYS A 219 12.39 -5.23 15.43
CA LYS A 219 11.18 -4.68 14.81
C LYS A 219 11.50 -4.05 13.45
N LEU A 220 12.57 -3.26 13.36
CA LEU A 220 13.00 -2.62 12.12
C LEU A 220 13.30 -3.65 11.02
N ASP A 221 13.99 -4.74 11.37
CA ASP A 221 14.29 -5.81 10.42
C ASP A 221 13.01 -6.53 9.94
N GLU A 222 12.04 -6.74 10.82
CA GLU A 222 10.73 -7.30 10.48
C GLU A 222 9.95 -6.38 9.53
N GLU A 223 9.85 -5.08 9.85
CA GLU A 223 9.16 -4.09 9.02
C GLU A 223 9.80 -4.01 7.62
N LYS A 224 11.13 -4.02 7.53
CA LYS A 224 11.86 -4.04 6.24
C LYS A 224 11.57 -5.30 5.43
N ALA A 225 11.53 -6.47 6.07
CA ALA A 225 11.16 -7.71 5.40
C ALA A 225 9.70 -7.70 4.91
N GLU A 226 8.79 -7.11 5.69
CA GLU A 226 7.39 -6.97 5.30
C GLU A 226 7.22 -6.05 4.09
N VAL A 227 7.92 -4.92 4.05
CA VAL A 227 7.91 -4.01 2.88
C VAL A 227 8.37 -4.73 1.62
N GLU A 228 9.46 -5.50 1.67
CA GLU A 228 9.95 -6.24 0.50
C GLU A 228 8.94 -7.32 0.04
N SER A 229 8.29 -8.00 0.99
CA SER A 229 7.20 -8.95 0.68
C SER A 229 6.01 -8.28 0.00
N LYS A 230 5.59 -7.10 0.49
CA LYS A 230 4.49 -6.33 -0.11
C LYS A 230 4.87 -5.76 -1.48
N ARG A 231 6.12 -5.33 -1.68
CA ARG A 231 6.62 -4.90 -3.00
C ARG A 231 6.59 -6.04 -4.02
N ALA A 232 6.98 -7.26 -3.61
CA ALA A 232 6.86 -8.43 -4.47
C ALA A 232 5.40 -8.74 -4.84
N THR A 233 4.49 -8.63 -3.86
CA THR A 233 3.04 -8.78 -4.07
C THR A 233 2.50 -7.72 -5.04
N LEU A 234 2.90 -6.46 -4.88
CA LEU A 234 2.50 -5.35 -5.74
C LEU A 234 2.94 -5.58 -7.20
N VAL A 235 4.17 -6.05 -7.42
CA VAL A 235 4.67 -6.39 -8.77
C VAL A 235 3.83 -7.50 -9.39
N ALA A 236 3.46 -8.53 -8.62
CA ALA A 236 2.59 -9.60 -9.12
C ALA A 236 1.19 -9.07 -9.50
N GLN A 237 0.59 -8.23 -8.67
CA GLN A 237 -0.70 -7.60 -8.97
C GLN A 237 -0.65 -6.74 -10.24
N GLN A 238 0.44 -5.99 -10.45
CA GLN A 238 0.63 -5.18 -11.65
C GLN A 238 0.78 -6.03 -12.92
N GLN A 239 1.42 -7.20 -12.83
CA GLN A 239 1.53 -8.14 -13.94
C GLN A 239 0.18 -8.75 -14.33
N GLU A 240 -0.73 -8.97 -13.38
CA GLU A 240 -2.09 -9.46 -13.66
C GLU A 240 -2.95 -8.45 -14.45
N LEU A 241 -2.58 -7.16 -14.43
CA LEU A 241 -3.22 -6.10 -15.20
C LEU A 241 -2.56 -5.81 -16.55
N SER A 242 -1.37 -6.38 -16.81
CA SER A 242 -0.56 -6.14 -18.01
C SER A 242 -0.93 -7.08 -19.16
#